data_AF-A0A964VN64-F1
#
_entry.id   AF-A0A964VN64-F1
#
_cell.length_a   1.000
_cell.length_b   1.000
_cell.length_c   1.000
_cell.angle_alpha   90.00
_cell.angle_beta   90.00
_cell.angle_gamma   90.00
#
_symmetry.space_group_name_H-M   'P 1'
#
loop_
_entity.id
_entity.type
_entity.pdbx_description
1 polymer ?
#
loop_
_entity_poly.entity_id
_entity_poly.type
_entity_poly.pdbx_seq_one_letter_code
_entity_poly.pdbx_strand_id
1 'polypeptide(L)'
;MKHRISKTKLGANGETENLFALSRNFYSVRSSGFSLVEMIVSIALFSFVMLAVTGVLLSVVDANHKAQGLKTTINNLSLALESLTRNLRTGTAYQATGNSCGSTGSDAISFLSHSGEAITYSLGVSSNGGGAILVSNSSYALAPITAPEINMDRLCFYISGNVVNNGGGYDLLQPKVLVTIGGIVSNRTAPGARIRTTSRLDIQTLVSQRFPDVPQN
;
A
#
# COMPACT_ATOMS: atom_id res chain seq x y z
N MET A 1 11.59 -66.51 -38.32
CA MET A 1 12.20 -66.61 -39.67
C MET A 1 12.44 -65.20 -40.19
N LYS A 2 13.61 -64.61 -39.93
CA LYS A 2 14.01 -63.31 -40.48
C LYS A 2 15.35 -63.50 -41.17
N HIS A 3 15.33 -63.52 -42.49
CA HIS A 3 16.49 -63.60 -43.36
C HIS A 3 17.35 -62.34 -43.15
N ARG A 4 18.60 -62.53 -42.69
CA ARG A 4 19.62 -61.48 -42.66
C ARG A 4 20.48 -61.65 -43.89
N ILE A 5 20.31 -60.75 -44.86
CA ILE A 5 21.16 -60.66 -46.05
C ILE A 5 22.50 -60.07 -45.62
N SER A 6 23.55 -60.89 -45.65
CA SER A 6 24.94 -60.44 -45.52
C SER A 6 25.38 -59.89 -46.87
N LYS A 7 25.63 -58.58 -46.96
CA LYS A 7 26.36 -57.98 -48.09
C LYS A 7 27.82 -57.85 -47.68
N THR A 8 28.66 -58.74 -48.20
CA THR A 8 30.12 -58.58 -48.18
C THR A 8 30.51 -57.63 -49.31
N LYS A 9 31.02 -56.44 -48.95
CA LYS A 9 31.69 -55.56 -49.91
C LYS A 9 33.19 -55.82 -49.76
N LEU A 10 33.78 -56.49 -50.75
CA LEU A 10 35.20 -56.78 -50.83
C LEU A 10 35.95 -55.47 -51.17
N GLY A 11 36.74 -54.95 -50.23
CA GLY A 11 37.66 -53.84 -50.44
C GLY A 11 39.08 -54.36 -50.70
N ALA A 12 39.81 -53.67 -51.58
CA ALA A 12 40.89 -54.21 -52.41
C ALA A 12 42.28 -54.42 -51.75
N ASN A 13 42.41 -54.39 -50.43
CA ASN A 13 43.65 -54.70 -49.73
C ASN A 13 43.32 -55.74 -48.65
N GLY A 14 43.90 -56.94 -48.73
CA GLY A 14 43.54 -58.13 -47.96
C GLY A 14 43.81 -58.05 -46.44
N GLU A 15 43.26 -57.06 -45.76
CA GLU A 15 43.20 -56.99 -44.31
C GLU A 15 41.75 -57.18 -43.86
N THR A 16 41.50 -58.29 -43.16
CA THR A 16 40.24 -58.53 -42.46
C THR A 16 40.20 -57.65 -41.22
N GLU A 17 39.74 -56.41 -41.36
CA GLU A 17 39.36 -55.57 -40.23
C GLU A 17 38.20 -56.28 -39.50
N ASN A 18 38.54 -56.97 -38.40
CA ASN A 18 37.57 -57.49 -37.45
C ASN A 18 36.87 -56.29 -36.81
N LEU A 19 35.79 -55.82 -37.45
CA LEU A 19 34.87 -54.84 -36.92
C LEU A 19 34.24 -55.45 -35.67
N PHE A 20 34.86 -55.16 -34.52
CA PHE A 20 34.41 -55.45 -33.17
C PHE A 20 32.89 -55.25 -33.12
N ALA A 21 32.18 -56.37 -33.09
CA ALA A 21 30.75 -56.38 -32.84
C ALA A 21 30.55 -55.89 -31.40
N LEU A 22 30.38 -54.58 -31.23
CA LEU A 22 29.86 -54.03 -29.99
C LEU A 22 28.44 -54.57 -29.85
N SER A 23 28.32 -55.67 -29.08
CA SER A 23 27.06 -56.15 -28.54
C SER A 23 26.46 -55.04 -27.70
N ARG A 24 25.61 -54.22 -28.32
CA ARG A 24 24.68 -53.39 -27.59
C ARG A 24 23.68 -54.33 -26.92
N ASN A 25 23.93 -54.64 -25.65
CA ASN A 25 22.89 -55.13 -24.76
C ASN A 25 21.80 -54.05 -24.71
N PHE A 26 20.78 -54.22 -25.56
CA PHE A 26 19.52 -53.52 -25.40
C PHE A 26 18.90 -54.08 -24.12
N TYR A 27 19.18 -53.45 -22.99
CA TYR A 27 18.39 -53.63 -21.78
C TYR A 27 16.94 -53.36 -22.17
N SER A 28 16.15 -54.43 -22.28
CA SER A 28 14.70 -54.34 -22.39
C SER A 28 14.22 -53.71 -21.10
N VAL A 29 13.92 -52.41 -21.13
CA VAL A 29 13.24 -51.74 -20.03
C VAL A 29 11.86 -52.37 -19.98
N ARG A 30 11.63 -53.19 -18.95
CA ARG A 30 10.33 -53.81 -18.69
C ARG A 30 9.35 -52.67 -18.41
N SER A 31 8.46 -52.38 -19.36
CA SER A 31 7.35 -51.47 -19.14
C SER A 31 6.31 -52.19 -18.29
N SER A 32 6.48 -52.14 -16.97
CA SER A 32 5.45 -52.55 -16.03
C SER A 32 4.39 -51.46 -15.95
N GLY A 33 3.14 -51.80 -16.23
CA GLY A 33 2.00 -50.91 -15.99
C GLY A 33 1.77 -50.69 -14.50
N PHE A 34 1.14 -49.57 -14.15
CA PHE A 34 0.74 -49.28 -12.78
C PHE A 34 -0.42 -50.18 -12.35
N SER A 35 -0.38 -50.64 -11.11
CA SER A 35 -1.52 -51.32 -10.48
C SER A 35 -2.69 -50.36 -10.28
N LEU A 36 -3.93 -50.88 -10.33
CA LEU A 36 -5.12 -50.12 -9.95
C LEU A 36 -5.00 -49.51 -8.55
N VAL A 37 -4.37 -50.25 -7.62
CA VAL A 37 -4.15 -49.78 -6.25
C VAL A 37 -3.19 -48.60 -6.21
N GLU A 38 -2.12 -48.60 -7.02
CA GLU A 38 -1.17 -47.48 -7.11
C GLU A 38 -1.83 -46.23 -7.69
N MET A 39 -2.75 -46.40 -8.65
CA MET A 39 -3.50 -45.31 -9.26
C MET A 39 -4.44 -44.64 -8.25
N ILE A 40 -5.14 -45.43 -7.43
CA ILE A 40 -6.03 -44.93 -6.36
C ILE A 40 -5.23 -44.18 -5.29
N VAL A 41 -4.12 -44.75 -4.82
CA VAL A 41 -3.25 -44.12 -3.81
C VAL A 41 -2.66 -42.80 -4.34
N SER A 42 -2.23 -42.78 -5.60
CA SER A 42 -1.64 -41.59 -6.22
C SER A 42 -2.64 -40.45 -6.36
N ILE A 43 -3.87 -40.74 -6.83
CA ILE A 43 -4.93 -39.72 -6.93
C ILE A 43 -5.31 -39.19 -5.54
N ALA A 44 -5.42 -40.06 -4.54
CA ALA A 44 -5.75 -39.65 -3.18
C ALA A 44 -4.69 -38.71 -2.60
N LEU A 45 -3.42 -39.07 -2.74
CA LEU A 45 -2.31 -38.25 -2.25
C LEU A 45 -2.19 -36.92 -3.02
N PHE A 46 -2.33 -36.96 -4.35
CA PHE A 46 -2.31 -35.75 -5.18
C PHE A 46 -3.43 -34.79 -4.81
N SER A 47 -4.66 -35.29 -4.66
CA SER A 47 -5.82 -34.48 -4.32
C SER A 47 -5.68 -33.83 -2.95
N PHE A 48 -5.13 -34.56 -1.97
CA PHE A 48 -4.84 -34.03 -0.64
C PHE A 48 -3.82 -32.88 -0.69
N VAL A 49 -2.73 -33.05 -1.44
CA VAL A 49 -1.71 -32.00 -1.62
C VAL A 49 -2.30 -30.77 -2.32
N MET A 50 -3.08 -30.96 -3.39
CA MET A 50 -3.72 -29.86 -4.09
C MET A 50 -4.69 -29.08 -3.22
N LEU A 51 -5.45 -29.76 -2.35
CA LEU A 51 -6.31 -29.10 -1.38
C LEU A 51 -5.51 -28.25 -0.39
N ALA A 52 -4.43 -28.80 0.17
CA ALA A 52 -3.56 -28.08 1.10
C ALA A 52 -2.94 -26.82 0.45
N VAL A 53 -2.43 -26.94 -0.78
CA VAL A 53 -1.85 -25.82 -1.54
C VAL A 53 -2.91 -24.74 -1.85
N THR A 54 -4.11 -25.15 -2.23
CA THR A 54 -5.21 -24.21 -2.52
C THR A 54 -5.59 -23.39 -1.29
N GLY A 55 -5.62 -24.01 -0.10
CA GLY A 55 -5.87 -23.31 1.15
C GLY A 55 -4.84 -22.20 1.42
N VAL A 56 -3.55 -22.49 1.18
CA VAL A 56 -2.48 -21.50 1.29
C VAL A 56 -2.64 -20.39 0.25
N LEU A 57 -2.94 -20.73 -0.99
CA LEU A 57 -3.12 -19.76 -2.07
C LEU A 57 -4.25 -18.76 -1.76
N LEU A 58 -5.40 -19.24 -1.30
CA LEU A 58 -6.53 -18.37 -0.94
C LEU A 58 -6.15 -17.39 0.18
N SER A 59 -5.42 -17.87 1.19
CA SER A 59 -4.93 -17.01 2.28
C SER A 59 -3.99 -15.90 1.76
N VAL A 60 -3.10 -16.22 0.82
CA VAL A 60 -2.21 -15.23 0.19
C VAL A 60 -3.00 -14.22 -0.64
N VAL A 61 -4.02 -14.67 -1.37
CA VAL A 61 -4.89 -13.78 -2.17
C VAL A 61 -5.64 -12.80 -1.27
N ASP A 62 -6.22 -13.27 -0.17
CA ASP A 62 -6.90 -12.41 0.81
C ASP A 62 -5.94 -11.38 1.43
N ALA A 63 -4.72 -11.82 1.79
CA ALA A 63 -3.69 -10.93 2.30
C ALA A 63 -3.28 -9.87 1.27
N ASN A 64 -3.17 -10.24 -0.01
CA ASN A 64 -2.85 -9.33 -1.10
C ASN A 64 -3.97 -8.29 -1.32
N HIS A 65 -5.23 -8.71 -1.35
CA HIS A 65 -6.37 -7.77 -1.45
C HIS A 65 -6.41 -6.79 -0.28
N LYS A 66 -6.14 -7.26 0.95
CA LYS A 66 -6.04 -6.38 2.12
C LYS A 66 -4.91 -5.36 1.97
N ALA A 67 -3.73 -5.80 1.53
CA ALA A 67 -2.58 -4.93 1.31
C ALA A 67 -2.85 -3.86 0.23
N GLN A 68 -3.53 -4.23 -0.85
CA GLN A 68 -3.92 -3.31 -1.92
C GLN A 68 -4.88 -2.22 -1.42
N GLY A 69 -5.93 -2.60 -0.68
CA GLY A 69 -6.87 -1.63 -0.10
C GLY A 69 -6.16 -0.64 0.82
N LEU A 70 -5.30 -1.15 1.71
CA LEU A 70 -4.53 -0.33 2.64
C LEU A 70 -3.57 0.63 1.91
N LYS A 71 -2.92 0.15 0.84
CA LYS A 71 -2.04 0.98 -0.02
C LYS A 71 -2.78 2.14 -0.66
N THR A 72 -3.96 1.90 -1.23
CA THR A 72 -4.79 2.97 -1.82
C THR A 72 -5.16 4.01 -0.77
N THR A 73 -5.57 3.56 0.42
CA THR A 73 -5.94 4.46 1.51
C THR A 73 -4.75 5.30 2.00
N ILE A 74 -3.56 4.71 2.15
CA ILE A 74 -2.34 5.46 2.50
C ILE A 74 -2.05 6.50 1.43
N ASN A 75 -2.14 6.15 0.14
CA ASN A 75 -1.88 7.11 -0.94
C ASN A 75 -2.83 8.31 -0.91
N ASN A 76 -4.13 8.06 -0.69
CA ASN A 76 -5.13 9.12 -0.55
C ASN A 76 -4.83 10.02 0.66
N LEU A 77 -4.45 9.44 1.79
CA LEU A 77 -4.07 10.20 2.98
C LEU A 77 -2.79 11.01 2.76
N SER A 78 -1.78 10.41 2.12
CA SER A 78 -0.53 11.08 1.79
C SER A 78 -0.77 12.29 0.89
N LEU A 79 -1.67 12.20 -0.09
CA LEU A 79 -2.05 13.33 -0.94
C LEU A 79 -2.71 14.46 -0.13
N ALA A 80 -3.64 14.11 0.77
CA ALA A 80 -4.27 15.09 1.65
C ALA A 80 -3.24 15.78 2.58
N LEU A 81 -2.31 14.99 3.13
CA LEU A 81 -1.20 15.48 3.95
C LEU A 81 -0.22 16.34 3.17
N GLU A 82 0.12 15.99 1.94
CA GLU A 82 1.00 16.79 1.09
C GLU A 82 0.37 18.15 0.79
N SER A 83 -0.92 18.17 0.46
CA SER A 83 -1.68 19.42 0.26
C SER A 83 -1.68 20.28 1.53
N LEU A 84 -2.02 19.68 2.68
CA LEU A 84 -2.03 20.35 3.98
C LEU A 84 -0.65 20.91 4.35
N THR A 85 0.40 20.09 4.28
CA THR A 85 1.76 20.50 4.65
C THR A 85 2.34 21.53 3.68
N ARG A 86 2.02 21.43 2.38
CA ARG A 86 2.39 22.44 1.38
C ARG A 86 1.75 23.79 1.70
N ASN A 87 0.45 23.81 1.96
CA ASN A 87 -0.28 25.04 2.28
C ASN A 87 0.22 25.63 3.61
N LEU A 88 0.46 24.80 4.63
CA LEU A 88 1.09 25.23 5.88
C LEU A 88 2.47 25.83 5.63
N ARG A 89 3.33 25.20 4.81
CA ARG A 89 4.70 25.68 4.57
C ARG A 89 4.74 27.09 4.00
N THR A 90 3.82 27.43 3.09
CA THR A 90 3.75 28.76 2.47
C THR A 90 2.80 29.71 3.19
N GLY A 91 2.08 29.23 4.21
CA GLY A 91 1.10 30.00 4.95
C GLY A 91 1.73 30.98 5.94
N THR A 92 0.96 31.96 6.39
CA THR A 92 1.36 32.94 7.40
C THR A 92 0.22 33.17 8.40
N ALA A 93 0.51 33.83 9.52
CA ALA A 93 -0.49 34.19 10.53
C ALA A 93 -1.31 32.98 11.02
N TYR A 94 -0.62 31.92 11.43
CA TYR A 94 -1.30 30.70 11.89
C TYR A 94 -2.12 30.99 13.15
N GLN A 95 -3.34 30.47 13.20
CA GLN A 95 -4.21 30.51 14.36
C GLN A 95 -4.75 29.11 14.59
N ALA A 96 -4.43 28.54 15.73
CA ALA A 96 -4.95 27.26 16.17
C ALA A 96 -6.24 27.51 16.98
N THR A 97 -7.30 26.76 16.68
CA THR A 97 -8.57 26.85 17.42
C THR A 97 -9.10 25.46 17.77
N GLY A 98 -9.84 25.41 18.88
CA GLY A 98 -10.37 24.18 19.43
C GLY A 98 -9.42 23.51 20.44
N ASN A 99 -9.97 22.59 21.22
CA ASN A 99 -9.38 22.09 22.48
C ASN A 99 -9.46 20.57 22.62
N SER A 100 -9.68 19.85 21.51
CA SER A 100 -9.80 18.39 21.51
C SER A 100 -8.44 17.67 21.64
N CYS A 101 -7.34 18.44 21.71
CA CYS A 101 -5.96 17.96 21.59
C CYS A 101 -5.07 18.33 22.80
N GLY A 102 -5.69 18.49 23.97
CA GLY A 102 -5.00 18.84 25.22
C GLY A 102 -4.68 20.34 25.32
N SER A 103 -3.85 20.73 26.31
CA SER A 103 -3.65 22.14 26.68
C SER A 103 -2.84 22.98 25.69
N THR A 104 -2.13 22.35 24.74
CA THR A 104 -1.26 23.03 23.76
C THR A 104 -1.60 22.67 22.32
N GLY A 105 -2.57 21.78 22.12
CA GLY A 105 -2.97 21.28 20.82
C GLY A 105 -4.38 21.71 20.47
N SER A 106 -4.60 21.95 19.19
CA SER A 106 -5.90 22.32 18.64
C SER A 106 -6.30 21.39 17.51
N ASP A 107 -7.60 21.16 17.34
CA ASP A 107 -8.18 20.30 16.30
C ASP A 107 -8.56 21.05 15.01
N ALA A 108 -8.40 22.36 15.01
CA ALA A 108 -8.47 23.19 13.82
C ALA A 108 -7.29 24.18 13.75
N ILE A 109 -6.92 24.53 12.52
CA ILE A 109 -5.92 25.55 12.22
C ILE A 109 -6.38 26.40 11.05
N SER A 110 -6.28 27.72 11.19
CA SER A 110 -6.50 28.69 10.12
C SER A 110 -5.22 29.49 9.86
N PHE A 111 -5.00 29.88 8.62
CA PHE A 111 -3.83 30.68 8.21
C PHE A 111 -4.11 31.38 6.90
N LEU A 112 -3.29 32.37 6.56
CA LEU A 112 -3.33 33.04 5.27
C LEU A 112 -2.41 32.35 4.29
N SER A 113 -2.90 32.04 3.10
CA SER A 113 -2.12 31.52 1.99
C SER A 113 -1.17 32.59 1.43
N HIS A 114 -0.30 32.20 0.49
CA HIS A 114 0.57 33.16 -0.20
C HIS A 114 -0.22 34.24 -0.98
N SER A 115 -1.43 33.93 -1.44
CA SER A 115 -2.31 34.89 -2.13
C SER A 115 -3.16 35.74 -1.17
N GLY A 116 -2.97 35.60 0.16
CA GLY A 116 -3.75 36.30 1.17
C GLY A 116 -5.12 35.69 1.45
N GLU A 117 -5.42 34.52 0.90
CA GLU A 117 -6.67 33.79 1.14
C GLU A 117 -6.61 33.02 2.46
N ALA A 118 -7.67 33.12 3.28
CA ALA A 118 -7.76 32.37 4.52
C ALA A 118 -8.06 30.88 4.23
N ILE A 119 -7.17 29.99 4.65
CA ILE A 119 -7.33 28.54 4.56
C ILE A 119 -7.54 28.00 5.97
N THR A 120 -8.58 27.20 6.16
CA THR A 120 -8.87 26.54 7.44
C THR A 120 -8.91 25.03 7.25
N TYR A 121 -8.20 24.32 8.12
CA TYR A 121 -8.28 22.87 8.26
C TYR A 121 -8.90 22.52 9.61
N SER A 122 -9.80 21.53 9.62
CA SER A 122 -10.38 21.01 10.85
C SER A 122 -10.74 19.55 10.73
N LEU A 123 -10.90 18.89 11.88
CA LEU A 123 -11.56 17.60 11.94
C LEU A 123 -13.07 17.82 11.84
N GLY A 124 -13.72 17.11 10.93
CA GLY A 124 -15.17 17.09 10.85
C GLY A 124 -15.69 15.79 10.28
N VAL A 125 -16.91 15.82 9.77
CA VAL A 125 -17.62 14.61 9.35
C VAL A 125 -17.75 14.59 7.82
N SER A 126 -17.36 13.48 7.22
CA SER A 126 -17.55 13.19 5.79
C SER A 126 -19.01 12.86 5.49
N SER A 127 -19.40 12.87 4.22
CA SER A 127 -20.76 12.51 3.76
C SER A 127 -21.25 11.14 4.26
N ASN A 128 -20.32 10.25 4.59
CA ASN A 128 -20.59 8.91 5.11
C ASN A 128 -20.68 8.82 6.65
N GLY A 129 -20.63 9.95 7.37
CA GLY A 129 -20.68 9.98 8.84
C GLY A 129 -19.36 9.65 9.54
N GLY A 130 -18.28 9.37 8.79
CA GLY A 130 -16.94 9.12 9.33
C GLY A 130 -16.12 10.42 9.45
N GLY A 131 -15.18 10.45 10.39
CA GLY A 131 -14.25 11.56 10.58
C GLY A 131 -13.34 11.79 9.38
N ALA A 132 -13.22 13.04 8.94
CA ALA A 132 -12.43 13.46 7.80
C ALA A 132 -11.71 14.79 8.07
N ILE A 133 -10.60 15.01 7.38
CA ILE A 133 -9.98 16.34 7.35
C ILE A 133 -10.81 17.17 6.38
N LEU A 134 -11.34 18.27 6.88
CA LEU A 134 -12.05 19.24 6.08
C LEU A 134 -11.11 20.42 5.77
N VAL A 135 -11.24 20.97 4.57
CA VAL A 135 -10.58 22.22 4.17
C VAL A 135 -11.62 23.24 3.74
N SER A 136 -11.38 24.51 4.08
CA SER A 136 -12.11 25.66 3.56
C SER A 136 -11.11 26.68 3.05
N ASN A 137 -11.42 27.28 1.90
CA ASN A 137 -10.71 28.43 1.34
C ASN A 137 -11.66 29.64 1.44
N SER A 138 -11.18 30.82 1.82
CA SER A 138 -11.97 32.08 1.85
C SER A 138 -13.35 32.01 2.50
N SER A 139 -13.49 31.30 3.64
CA SER A 139 -14.77 31.14 4.37
C SER A 139 -15.86 30.37 3.61
N TYR A 140 -15.54 29.64 2.53
CA TYR A 140 -16.46 28.72 1.88
C TYR A 140 -16.76 27.50 2.77
N ALA A 141 -17.79 26.72 2.41
CA ALA A 141 -18.15 25.51 3.12
C ALA A 141 -16.96 24.53 3.20
N LEU A 142 -16.77 23.96 4.38
CA LEU A 142 -15.76 22.94 4.65
C LEU A 142 -16.00 21.69 3.79
N ALA A 143 -14.99 21.28 3.03
CA ALA A 143 -15.05 20.11 2.14
C ALA A 143 -14.04 19.04 2.57
N PRO A 144 -14.41 17.74 2.54
CA PRO A 144 -13.49 16.67 2.91
C PRO A 144 -12.40 16.48 1.84
N ILE A 145 -11.15 16.40 2.28
CA ILE A 145 -9.99 16.10 1.41
C ILE A 145 -9.49 14.65 1.56
N THR A 146 -10.00 13.93 2.55
CA THR A 146 -9.65 12.54 2.83
C THR A 146 -10.66 11.59 2.20
N ALA A 147 -10.20 10.40 1.82
CA ALA A 147 -11.06 9.40 1.21
C ALA A 147 -12.11 8.84 2.20
N PRO A 148 -13.32 8.46 1.75
CA PRO A 148 -14.42 8.09 2.65
C PRO A 148 -14.24 6.77 3.42
N GLU A 149 -13.28 5.94 3.03
CA GLU A 149 -12.88 4.71 3.75
C GLU A 149 -12.00 4.98 4.99
N ILE A 150 -11.50 6.21 5.15
CA ILE A 150 -10.77 6.67 6.31
C ILE A 150 -11.76 7.25 7.32
N ASN A 151 -11.73 6.74 8.55
CA ASN A 151 -12.39 7.36 9.68
C ASN A 151 -11.33 7.93 10.60
N MET A 152 -11.22 9.26 10.64
CA MET A 152 -10.28 9.94 11.53
C MET A 152 -10.87 10.13 12.91
N ASP A 153 -10.10 9.71 13.91
CA ASP A 153 -10.46 9.85 15.32
C ASP A 153 -9.78 11.07 15.95
N ARG A 154 -8.62 11.48 15.40
CA ARG A 154 -7.77 12.55 15.93
C ARG A 154 -7.09 13.31 14.81
N LEU A 155 -7.15 14.63 14.89
CA LEU A 155 -6.32 15.56 14.13
C LEU A 155 -5.93 16.66 15.10
N CYS A 156 -4.63 16.84 15.33
CA CYS A 156 -4.12 17.87 16.22
C CYS A 156 -3.02 18.68 15.58
N PHE A 157 -3.02 19.96 15.90
CA PHE A 157 -2.06 20.95 15.49
C PHE A 157 -1.42 21.56 16.74
N TYR A 158 -0.10 21.51 16.82
CA TYR A 158 0.68 22.20 17.84
C TYR A 158 1.55 23.23 17.15
N ILE A 159 1.36 24.50 17.49
CA ILE A 159 2.06 25.63 16.86
C ILE A 159 3.14 26.14 17.81
N SER A 160 4.34 26.39 17.27
CA SER A 160 5.46 27.00 17.98
C SER A 160 6.09 28.09 17.10
N GLY A 161 6.64 29.15 17.71
CA GLY A 161 7.32 30.24 16.99
C GLY A 161 6.40 31.19 16.21
N ASN A 162 5.09 31.19 16.48
CA ASN A 162 4.13 32.07 15.82
C ASN A 162 3.25 32.72 16.89
N VAL A 163 3.51 34.00 17.19
CA VAL A 163 2.75 34.71 18.21
C VAL A 163 1.64 35.52 17.56
N VAL A 164 0.41 35.10 17.83
CA VAL A 164 -0.73 36.01 18.02
C VAL A 164 -1.57 35.44 19.15
N ASN A 165 -1.02 35.47 20.37
CA ASN A 165 -1.83 35.37 21.58
C ASN A 165 -1.97 36.79 22.14
N ASN A 166 -3.22 37.24 22.29
CA ASN A 166 -3.66 38.46 22.98
C ASN A 166 -2.61 39.02 23.99
N GLY A 167 -1.74 39.94 23.54
CA GLY A 167 -0.84 40.70 24.40
C GLY A 167 0.52 40.06 24.77
N GLY A 168 0.90 38.90 24.24
CA GLY A 168 2.26 38.34 24.40
C GLY A 168 3.17 38.76 23.25
N GLY A 169 4.38 39.25 23.55
CA GLY A 169 5.31 39.79 22.55
C GLY A 169 5.70 38.82 21.44
N TYR A 170 6.19 39.37 20.31
CA TYR A 170 6.62 38.59 19.15
C TYR A 170 7.78 37.65 19.50
N ASP A 171 7.56 36.35 19.31
CA ASP A 171 8.64 35.38 19.27
C ASP A 171 9.31 35.49 17.88
N LEU A 172 10.62 35.73 17.86
CA LEU A 172 11.42 35.81 16.64
C LEU A 172 11.80 34.42 16.10
N LEU A 173 11.36 33.35 16.76
CA LEU A 173 11.54 31.98 16.28
C LEU A 173 10.76 31.74 14.99
N GLN A 174 11.31 30.89 14.13
CA GLN A 174 10.62 30.49 12.91
C GLN A 174 9.37 29.67 13.24
N PRO A 175 8.18 30.01 12.70
CA PRO A 175 6.96 29.25 12.90
C PRO A 175 7.09 27.79 12.48
N LYS A 176 6.65 26.89 13.36
CA LYS A 176 6.58 25.45 13.13
C LYS A 176 5.22 24.93 13.58
N VAL A 177 4.66 24.02 12.79
CA VAL A 177 3.40 23.35 13.08
C VAL A 177 3.66 21.85 13.10
N LEU A 178 3.43 21.23 14.26
CA LEU A 178 3.41 19.79 14.41
C LEU A 178 1.97 19.31 14.18
N VAL A 179 1.79 18.45 13.20
CA VAL A 179 0.51 17.84 12.85
C VAL A 179 0.53 16.39 13.30
N THR A 180 -0.45 15.96 14.07
CA THR A 180 -0.65 14.56 14.45
C THR A 180 -2.02 14.08 14.01
N ILE A 181 -2.07 12.94 13.32
CA ILE A 181 -3.29 12.35 12.79
C ILE A 181 -3.42 10.93 13.33
N GLY A 182 -4.57 10.62 13.90
CA GLY A 182 -4.94 9.28 14.34
C GLY A 182 -6.27 8.86 13.72
N GLY A 183 -6.39 7.60 13.34
CA GLY A 183 -7.66 7.07 12.86
C GLY A 183 -7.63 5.60 12.52
N ILE A 184 -8.73 5.14 11.95
CA ILE A 184 -8.92 3.78 11.47
C ILE A 184 -9.31 3.76 10.00
N VAL A 185 -8.69 2.85 9.26
CA VAL A 185 -9.10 2.51 7.91
C VAL A 185 -10.05 1.33 8.00
N SER A 186 -11.28 1.50 7.51
CA SER A 186 -12.28 0.44 7.47
C SER A 186 -12.51 0.04 6.02
N ASN A 187 -12.03 -1.15 5.64
CA ASN A 187 -12.37 -1.68 4.32
C ASN A 187 -13.79 -2.27 4.37
N ARG A 188 -14.73 -1.54 3.76
CA ARG A 188 -16.10 -2.01 3.50
C ARG A 188 -16.18 -2.42 2.03
N THR A 189 -16.60 -3.64 1.76
CA THR A 189 -16.75 -4.16 0.39
C THR A 189 -17.94 -3.53 -0.37
N ALA A 190 -18.87 -2.87 0.33
CA ALA A 190 -19.99 -2.12 -0.24
C ALA A 190 -20.59 -1.16 0.81
N PRO A 191 -21.36 -0.12 0.42
CA PRO A 191 -22.19 0.66 1.35
C PRO A 191 -23.11 -0.26 2.15
N GLY A 192 -23.06 -0.20 3.49
CA GLY A 192 -23.82 -1.08 4.39
C GLY A 192 -23.24 -2.47 4.64
N ALA A 193 -22.11 -2.82 4.01
CA ALA A 193 -21.43 -4.10 4.29
C ALA A 193 -20.73 -4.09 5.66
N ARG A 194 -20.69 -5.26 6.31
CA ARG A 194 -19.94 -5.46 7.56
C ARG A 194 -18.46 -5.16 7.33
N ILE A 195 -17.86 -4.43 8.26
CA ILE A 195 -16.43 -4.07 8.24
C ILE A 195 -15.63 -5.37 8.31
N ARG A 196 -14.91 -5.72 7.24
CA ARG A 196 -14.14 -6.98 7.17
C ARG A 196 -12.75 -6.82 7.78
N THR A 197 -12.20 -5.61 7.78
CA THR A 197 -10.85 -5.37 8.28
C THR A 197 -10.69 -3.93 8.72
N THR A 198 -10.15 -3.74 9.92
CA THR A 198 -9.77 -2.44 10.46
C THR A 198 -8.24 -2.38 10.57
N SER A 199 -7.66 -1.26 10.15
CA SER A 199 -6.25 -0.94 10.40
C SER A 199 -6.17 0.37 11.14
N ARG A 200 -5.35 0.44 12.18
CA ARG A 200 -5.05 1.71 12.87
C ARG A 200 -3.97 2.47 12.11
N LEU A 201 -4.05 3.79 12.18
CA LEU A 201 -3.12 4.70 11.56
C LEU A 201 -2.79 5.81 12.56
N ASP A 202 -1.50 6.08 12.75
CA ASP A 202 -1.00 7.18 13.56
C ASP A 202 0.18 7.81 12.80
N ILE A 203 0.03 9.07 12.43
CA ILE A 203 1.02 9.81 11.64
C ILE A 203 1.33 11.11 12.35
N GLN A 204 2.60 11.47 12.34
CA GLN A 204 3.09 12.74 12.84
C GLN A 204 4.01 13.38 11.81
N THR A 205 3.83 14.68 11.58
CA THR A 205 4.68 15.45 10.68
C THR A 205 4.91 16.85 11.25
N LEU A 206 6.11 17.39 11.04
CA LEU A 206 6.49 18.73 11.46
C LEU A 206 6.73 19.59 10.22
N VAL A 207 6.05 20.74 10.16
CA VAL A 207 6.16 21.69 9.05
C VAL A 207 6.74 22.99 9.57
N SER A 208 7.83 23.46 8.97
CA SER A 208 8.35 24.81 9.21
C SER A 208 7.85 25.75 8.11
N GLN A 209 7.51 26.98 8.46
CA GLN A 209 7.17 28.02 7.50
C GLN A 209 8.37 28.36 6.61
N ARG A 210 8.14 28.55 5.30
CA ARG A 210 9.13 29.05 4.35
C ARG A 210 8.47 30.01 3.38
N PHE A 211 8.87 31.27 3.43
CA PHE A 211 8.43 32.28 2.47
C PHE A 211 8.83 31.88 1.05
N PRO A 212 7.90 31.97 0.09
CA PRO A 212 8.22 31.89 -1.33
C PRO A 212 9.16 33.04 -1.71
N ASP A 213 10.36 32.70 -2.18
CA ASP A 213 11.34 33.66 -2.66
C ASP A 213 11.01 34.00 -4.12
N VAL A 214 10.05 34.91 -4.30
CA VAL A 214 9.67 35.48 -5.61
C VAL A 214 9.54 36.98 -5.47
N PRO A 215 10.13 37.78 -6.38
CA PRO A 215 9.99 39.23 -6.36
C PRO A 215 8.50 39.59 -6.47
N GLN A 216 7.98 40.24 -5.43
CA GLN A 216 6.67 40.88 -5.45
C GLN A 216 6.84 42.14 -6.31
N ASN A 217 6.11 42.22 -7.43
CA ASN A 217 6.10 43.37 -8.32
C ASN A 217 4.87 44.23 -8.05
#